data_AF-A0A7V1W0A3-F1
#
_entry.id   AF-A0A7V1W0A3-F1
#
_cell.length_a   1.000
_cell.length_b   1.000
_cell.length_c   1.000
_cell.angle_alpha   90.00
_cell.angle_beta   90.00
_cell.angle_gamma   90.00
#
_symmetry.space_group_name_H-M   'P 1'
#
loop_
_entity.id
_entity.type
_entity.pdbx_description
1 polymer ?
#
loop_
_entity_poly.entity_id
_entity_poly.type
_entity_poly.pdbx_seq_one_letter_code
_entity_poly.pdbx_strand_id
1 'polypeptide(L)' 'MFRCILCAFDTELDDAVVANKSGRCICLRCYLRETGGAKTMEQRLRRELTATLDMLEMT' A
#
# COMPACT_ATOMS: atom_id res chain seq x y z
N MET A 1 -8.53 -11.30 -8.86
CA MET A 1 -7.51 -10.96 -7.84
C MET A 1 -6.13 -11.25 -8.44
N PHE A 2 -5.20 -10.30 -8.34
CA PHE A 2 -3.83 -10.43 -8.85
C PHE A 2 -2.85 -10.64 -7.69
N ARG A 3 -1.75 -11.35 -7.93
CA ARG A 3 -0.71 -11.57 -6.92
C ARG A 3 0.52 -10.72 -7.21
N CYS A 4 0.92 -9.91 -6.23
CA CYS A 4 2.11 -9.09 -6.35
C CYS A 4 3.37 -9.95 -6.36
N ILE A 5 4.26 -9.76 -7.34
CA ILE A 5 5.49 -10.55 -7.45
C ILE A 5 6.56 -10.18 -6.41
N LEU A 6 6.43 -9.02 -5.76
CA LEU A 6 7.42 -8.52 -4.79
C LEU A 6 7.05 -8.86 -3.35
N CYS A 7 5.78 -8.71 -2.97
CA CYS A 7 5.32 -8.98 -1.60
C CYS A 7 4.43 -10.22 -1.46
N ALA A 8 4.12 -10.90 -2.56
CA ALA A 8 3.29 -12.12 -2.61
C ALA A 8 1.86 -11.98 -2.07
N PHE A 9 1.40 -10.76 -1.74
CA PHE A 9 0.02 -10.48 -1.35
C PHE A 9 -0.89 -10.43 -2.58
N ASP A 10 -2.14 -10.79 -2.33
CA ASP A 10 -3.23 -10.61 -3.27
C ASP A 10 -3.65 -9.13 -3.31
N THR A 11 -4.06 -8.67 -4.49
CA THR A 11 -4.30 -7.26 -4.80
C THR A 11 -5.41 -7.15 -5.84
N GLU A 12 -6.25 -6.13 -5.72
CA GLU A 12 -7.28 -5.80 -6.70
C GLU A 12 -6.68 -5.13 -7.94
N LEU A 13 -7.45 -5.02 -9.03
CA LEU A 13 -6.95 -4.41 -10.27
C LEU A 13 -6.60 -2.92 -10.06
N ASP A 14 -7.38 -2.20 -9.26
CA ASP A 14 -7.21 -0.76 -8.98
C ASP A 14 -5.93 -0.48 -8.18
N ASP A 15 -5.44 -1.46 -7.43
CA ASP A 15 -4.22 -1.38 -6.63
C ASP A 15 -2.98 -1.99 -7.34
N ALA A 16 -3.07 -2.30 -8.64
CA ALA A 16 -2.04 -2.95 -9.43
C ALA A 16 -1.50 -2.07 -10.57
N VAL A 17 -0.16 -1.91 -10.67
CA VAL A 17 0.49 -1.03 -11.66
C VAL A 17 0.93 -1.76 -12.94
N VAL A 18 1.17 -3.08 -12.88
CA VAL A 18 1.63 -3.90 -14.02
C VAL A 18 0.95 -5.27 -14.01
N ALA A 19 -0.37 -5.29 -14.21
CA ALA A 19 -1.15 -6.53 -14.26
C ALA A 19 -0.93 -7.29 -15.58
N ASN A 20 -0.64 -8.59 -15.51
CA ASN A 20 -0.55 -9.46 -16.69
C ASN A 20 -1.67 -10.51 -16.73
N LYS A 21 -1.88 -11.14 -17.89
CA LYS A 21 -2.91 -12.18 -18.09
C LYS A 21 -2.71 -13.43 -17.23
N SER A 22 -1.53 -13.63 -16.66
CA SER A 22 -1.21 -14.74 -15.75
C SER A 22 -1.61 -14.46 -14.31
N GLY A 23 -2.27 -13.33 -14.02
CA GLY A 23 -2.68 -12.97 -12.66
C GLY A 23 -1.54 -12.44 -11.79
N ARG A 24 -0.38 -12.10 -12.36
CA ARG A 24 0.73 -11.46 -11.64
C ARG A 24 0.66 -9.94 -11.80
N CYS A 25 1.08 -9.23 -10.76
CA CYS A 25 1.18 -7.78 -10.80
C CYS A 25 2.36 -7.24 -9.98
N ILE A 26 2.55 -5.92 -10.01
CA ILE A 26 3.22 -5.17 -8.97
C ILE A 26 2.15 -4.32 -8.29
N CYS A 27 1.94 -4.49 -6.99
CA CYS A 27 0.97 -3.67 -6.25
C CYS A 27 1.50 -2.23 -6.08
N LEU A 28 0.59 -1.27 -5.94
CA LEU A 28 0.90 0.15 -5.84
C LEU A 28 1.91 0.44 -4.71
N ARG A 29 1.77 -0.22 -3.57
CA ARG A 29 2.70 -0.10 -2.44
C ARG A 29 4.13 -0.50 -2.81
N CYS A 30 4.31 -1.65 -3.45
CA CYS A 30 5.64 -2.10 -3.87
C CYS A 30 6.19 -1.22 -4.99
N TYR A 31 5.35 -0.81 -5.94
CA TYR A 31 5.75 0.11 -6.99
C TYR A 31 6.29 1.44 -6.42
N LEU A 32 5.55 2.07 -5.50
CA LEU A 32 5.97 3.32 -4.85
C LEU A 32 7.24 3.15 -4.03
N ARG A 33 7.44 2.00 -3.37
CA ARG A 33 8.67 1.71 -2.63
C ARG A 33 9.88 1.61 -3.57
N GLU A 34 9.78 0.79 -4.62
CA GLU A 34 10.90 0.54 -5.54
C GLU A 34 11.22 1.74 -6.42
N THR A 35 10.24 2.59 -6.75
CA THR A 35 10.44 3.81 -7.55
C THR A 35 10.84 5.03 -6.71
N GLY A 36 10.87 4.91 -5.37
CA GLY A 36 11.08 6.06 -4.48
C GLY A 36 9.93 7.07 -4.48
N GLY A 37 8.77 6.72 -5.08
CA GLY A 37 7.57 7.55 -5.05
C GLY A 37 6.87 7.58 -3.68
N ALA A 38 7.21 6.64 -2.79
CA ALA A 38 6.74 6.63 -1.42
C ALA A 38 7.31 7.84 -0.65
N LYS A 39 6.44 8.79 -0.27
CA LYS A 39 6.81 9.92 0.58
C LYS A 39 6.67 9.55 2.05
N THR A 40 7.66 9.90 2.86
CA THR A 40 7.55 9.83 4.31
C THR A 40 6.45 10.77 4.77
N MET A 41 5.55 10.27 5.61
CA MET A 41 4.54 11.11 6.25
C MET A 41 5.20 12.11 7.17
N GLU A 42 4.80 13.38 7.10
CA GLU A 42 5.28 14.40 8.04
C GLU A 42 5.00 13.97 9.48
N GLN A 43 5.93 14.24 10.39
CA GLN A 43 5.84 13.76 11.77
C GLN A 43 4.54 14.23 12.47
N ARG A 44 4.09 15.45 12.16
CA ARG A 44 2.84 16.00 12.70
C ARG A 44 1.64 15.15 12.25
N LEU A 45 1.50 14.92 10.94
CA LEU A 45 0.44 14.09 10.38
C LEU A 45 0.47 12.67 10.94
N ARG A 46 1.67 12.11 11.12
CA ARG A 46 1.82 10.79 11.74
C ARG A 46 1.27 10.75 13.16
N ARG A 47 1.54 11.78 13.98
CA ARG A 47 1.00 11.88 15.35
C ARG A 47 -0.52 12.02 15.35
N GLU A 48 -1.06 12.88 14.48
CA GLU A 48 -2.51 13.08 14.34
C GLU A 48 -3.22 11.80 13.91
N LEU A 49 -2.65 11.05 12.95
CA LEU A 49 -3.19 9.77 12.51
C LEU A 49 -3.18 8.73 13.63
N THR A 50 -2.07 8.56 14.34
CA THR A 50 -1.98 7.61 15.47
C THR A 50 -3.00 7.93 16.55
N ALA A 51 -3.10 9.20 16.97
CA ALA A 51 -4.11 9.62 17.95
C ALA A 51 -5.54 9.32 17.48
N THR A 52 -5.81 9.48 16.18
CA THR A 52 -7.14 9.19 15.60
C THR A 52 -7.45 7.69 15.60
N LEU A 53 -6.49 6.85 15.22
CA LEU A 53 -6.64 5.40 15.21
C LEU A 53 -6.82 4.84 16.62
N ASP A 54 -6.03 5.32 17.59
CA ASP A 54 -6.15 4.91 19.00
C ASP A 54 -7.56 5.19 19.54
N MET A 55 -8.18 6.32 19.16
CA MET A 55 -9.57 6.62 19.54
C MET A 55 -10.60 5.66 18.94
N LEU A 56 -10.34 5.10 17.75
CA LEU A 56 -11.24 4.15 17.07
C LEU A 56 -11.12 2.72 17.63
N GLU A 57 -9.94 2.33 18.12
CA GLU A 57 -9.74 1.01 18.75
C GLU A 57 -10.33 0.92 20.16
N MET A 58 -10.71 2.05 20.76
CA MET A 58 -11.35 2.13 22.08
C MET A 58 -12.89 2.07 22.05
N THR A 59 -13.50 2.01 20.88
CA THR A 59 -14.96 1.82 20.65
C THR A 59 -15.28 0.40 20.21
#